data_AF-A0A0N0M1R6-F1
#
_entry.id   AF-A0A0N0M1R6-F1
#
_cell.length_a   1.000
_cell.length_b   1.000
_cell.length_c   1.000
_cell.angle_alpha   90.00
_cell.angle_beta   90.00
_cell.angle_gamma   90.00
#
_symmetry.space_group_name_H-M   'P 1'
#
loop_
_entity.id
_entity.type
_entity.pdbx_description
1 polymer ?
#
loop_
_entity_poly.entity_id
_entity_poly.type
_entity_poly.pdbx_seq_one_letter_code
_entity_poly.pdbx_strand_id
1 'polypeptide(L)'
;MRLIILSLIFLFTPIVIAEQVIEQDTTYYKVKVSSKEKLLESVNHASPIRENGKVFHGYTRFDIRWRFNWEKTAKRCRLVRVKTILQLKYTMPELDSDSQQVNTVWAPWYSKLLLHEQGHGELAITFASKIEDALKSMRPQRDCKTLSDDANTVAYKIVEQLNKASAAYDVKTNHGETQGAWLHSHL
;
A
#
# COMPACT_ATOMS: atom_id res chain seq x y z
N MET A 1 -5.46 -65.38 -10.53
CA MET A 1 -4.81 -64.06 -10.61
C MET A 1 -5.91 -62.99 -10.60
N ARG A 2 -6.16 -62.33 -9.46
CA ARG A 2 -7.13 -61.21 -9.38
C ARG A 2 -6.34 -59.90 -9.51
N LEU A 3 -6.49 -59.21 -10.64
CA LEU A 3 -5.98 -57.84 -10.77
C LEU A 3 -6.86 -56.91 -9.94
N ILE A 4 -6.28 -56.29 -8.92
CA ILE A 4 -6.89 -55.16 -8.20
C ILE A 4 -6.53 -53.89 -8.98
N ILE A 5 -7.50 -53.30 -9.67
CA ILE A 5 -7.35 -51.99 -10.30
C ILE A 5 -7.58 -50.94 -9.21
N LEU A 6 -6.51 -50.28 -8.77
CA LEU A 6 -6.57 -49.16 -7.84
C LEU A 6 -7.03 -47.91 -8.62
N SER A 7 -8.33 -47.59 -8.58
CA SER A 7 -8.85 -46.36 -9.18
C SER A 7 -8.37 -45.15 -8.37
N LEU A 8 -7.46 -44.37 -8.95
CA LEU A 8 -6.95 -43.13 -8.38
C LEU A 8 -8.05 -42.05 -8.47
N ILE A 9 -8.80 -41.84 -7.38
CA ILE A 9 -9.80 -40.76 -7.29
C ILE A 9 -9.06 -39.42 -7.13
N PHE A 10 -8.96 -38.65 -8.21
CA PHE A 10 -8.50 -37.25 -8.15
C PHE A 10 -9.59 -36.40 -7.48
N LEU A 11 -9.37 -36.03 -6.21
CA LEU A 11 -10.19 -35.04 -5.52
C LEU A 11 -9.94 -33.66 -6.14
N PHE A 12 -10.81 -33.24 -7.08
CA PHE A 12 -10.80 -31.88 -7.60
C PHE A 12 -11.22 -30.90 -6.49
N THR A 13 -10.24 -30.23 -5.87
CA THR A 13 -10.51 -29.09 -5.00
C THR A 13 -10.84 -27.88 -5.87
N PRO A 14 -12.05 -27.31 -5.77
CA PRO A 14 -12.40 -26.11 -6.53
C PRO A 14 -11.51 -24.95 -6.11
N ILE A 15 -10.92 -24.30 -7.10
CA ILE A 15 -9.96 -23.22 -6.92
C ILE A 15 -10.73 -21.91 -6.71
N VAL A 16 -10.33 -21.14 -5.70
CA VAL A 16 -10.78 -19.76 -5.53
C VAL A 16 -10.01 -18.87 -6.50
N ILE A 17 -10.73 -18.15 -7.36
CA ILE A 17 -10.14 -17.17 -8.27
C ILE A 17 -9.81 -15.91 -7.47
N ALA A 18 -8.59 -15.43 -7.61
CA ALA A 18 -8.07 -14.25 -6.94
C ALA A 18 -7.59 -13.25 -8.01
N GLU A 19 -7.90 -11.98 -7.83
CA GLU A 19 -7.52 -10.88 -8.71
C GLU A 19 -7.12 -9.65 -7.88
N GLN A 20 -5.86 -9.26 -7.99
CA GLN A 20 -5.36 -8.02 -7.41
C GLN A 20 -5.27 -6.92 -8.46
N VAL A 21 -5.80 -5.74 -8.14
CA VAL A 21 -5.70 -4.52 -8.95
C VAL A 21 -4.98 -3.45 -8.15
N ILE A 22 -3.93 -2.86 -8.72
CA ILE A 22 -3.17 -1.76 -8.12
C ILE A 22 -3.33 -0.54 -9.04
N GLU A 23 -3.91 0.52 -8.49
CA GLU A 23 -4.06 1.82 -9.15
C GLU A 23 -3.12 2.80 -8.46
N GLN A 24 -2.21 3.41 -9.21
CA GLN A 24 -1.21 4.34 -8.68
C GLN A 24 -1.31 5.70 -9.37
N ASP A 25 -1.37 6.76 -8.57
CA ASP A 25 -1.40 8.14 -9.01
C ASP A 25 -0.39 9.00 -8.23
N THR A 26 0.09 10.07 -8.86
CA THR A 26 0.94 11.08 -8.20
C THR A 26 0.38 12.47 -8.48
N THR A 27 0.08 13.20 -7.42
CA THR A 27 -0.25 14.63 -7.49
C THR A 27 0.97 15.45 -7.10
N TYR A 28 1.26 16.48 -7.89
CA TYR A 28 2.38 17.37 -7.66
C TYR A 28 1.94 18.74 -7.13
N TYR A 29 2.71 19.30 -6.19
CA TYR A 29 2.59 20.69 -5.77
C TYR A 29 3.84 21.47 -6.18
N LYS A 30 3.66 22.65 -6.77
CA LYS A 30 4.76 23.43 -7.34
C LYS A 30 5.57 24.16 -6.28
N VAL A 31 6.89 24.05 -6.36
CA VAL A 31 7.85 24.75 -5.51
C VAL A 31 8.64 25.74 -6.36
N LYS A 32 8.28 27.02 -6.24
CA LYS A 32 8.99 28.11 -6.90
C LYS A 32 10.12 28.64 -6.02
N VAL A 33 11.34 28.67 -6.57
CA VAL A 33 12.51 29.14 -5.83
C VAL A 33 13.63 29.59 -6.77
N SER A 34 14.38 30.62 -6.40
CA SER A 34 15.50 31.15 -7.19
C SER A 34 16.88 30.94 -6.58
N SER A 35 16.97 30.60 -5.29
CA SER A 35 18.25 30.39 -4.61
C SER A 35 18.19 29.24 -3.60
N LYS A 36 19.34 28.64 -3.32
CA LYS A 36 19.46 27.49 -2.40
C LYS A 36 19.01 27.86 -0.98
N GLU A 37 19.31 29.08 -0.54
CA GLU A 37 19.04 29.57 0.82
C GLU A 37 17.54 29.62 1.13
N LYS A 38 16.71 29.83 0.11
CA LYS A 38 15.24 29.89 0.23
C LYS A 38 14.56 28.55 0.01
N LEU A 39 15.29 27.50 -0.38
CA LEU A 39 14.69 26.25 -0.81
C LEU A 39 13.85 25.58 0.27
N LEU A 40 14.35 25.48 1.50
CA LEU A 40 13.59 24.87 2.61
C LEU A 40 12.31 25.66 2.92
N GLU A 41 12.40 26.99 2.95
CA GLU A 41 11.25 27.86 3.18
C GLU A 41 10.20 27.69 2.06
N SER A 42 10.62 27.72 0.80
CA SER A 42 9.75 27.52 -0.36
C SER A 42 9.04 26.16 -0.33
N VAL A 43 9.75 25.07 0.00
CA VAL A 43 9.15 23.73 0.11
C VAL A 43 8.15 23.67 1.27
N ASN A 44 8.51 24.19 2.44
CA ASN A 44 7.62 24.22 3.61
C ASN A 44 6.34 25.02 3.33
N HIS A 45 6.47 26.17 2.67
CA HIS A 45 5.34 27.02 2.33
C HIS A 45 4.41 26.37 1.29
N ALA A 46 4.99 25.78 0.24
CA ALA A 46 4.23 25.19 -0.86
C ALA A 46 3.58 23.84 -0.51
N SER A 47 4.15 23.07 0.41
CA SER A 47 3.61 21.77 0.77
C SER A 47 2.17 21.91 1.30
N PRO A 48 1.20 21.10 0.80
CA PRO A 48 -0.14 21.03 1.36
C PRO A 48 -0.24 20.05 2.55
N ILE A 49 0.83 19.32 2.86
CA ILE A 49 0.81 18.19 3.79
C ILE A 49 1.03 18.71 5.21
N ARG A 50 0.04 18.50 6.08
CA ARG A 50 0.06 18.89 7.48
C ARG A 50 -0.42 17.74 8.35
N GLU A 51 0.43 17.25 9.24
CA GLU A 51 0.05 16.23 10.24
C GLU A 51 0.53 16.63 11.63
N ASN A 52 -0.37 16.60 12.61
CA ASN A 52 -0.08 16.94 14.01
C ASN A 52 0.67 18.28 14.18
N GLY A 53 0.32 19.27 13.36
CA GLY A 53 0.95 20.60 13.36
C GLY A 53 2.32 20.68 12.67
N LYS A 54 2.83 19.58 12.10
CA LYS A 54 4.09 19.53 11.34
C LYS A 54 3.85 19.58 9.84
N VAL A 55 4.85 20.06 9.10
CA VAL A 55 4.88 20.08 7.63
C VAL A 55 5.73 18.91 7.15
N PHE A 56 5.23 18.17 6.17
CA PHE A 56 5.96 17.10 5.48
C PHE A 56 6.13 17.45 4.00
N HIS A 57 7.13 16.88 3.35
CA HIS A 57 7.45 17.21 1.96
C HIS A 57 6.93 16.17 0.97
N GLY A 58 6.68 14.95 1.42
CA GLY A 58 6.07 13.86 0.67
C GLY A 58 4.93 13.27 1.48
N TYR A 59 3.98 12.62 0.81
CA TYR A 59 2.94 11.86 1.49
C TYR A 59 2.38 10.74 0.62
N THR A 60 2.19 9.58 1.24
CA THR A 60 1.61 8.40 0.61
C THR A 60 0.27 8.08 1.24
N ARG A 61 -0.79 8.16 0.43
CA ARG A 61 -2.12 7.68 0.82
C ARG A 61 -2.39 6.33 0.17
N PHE A 62 -2.84 5.38 0.96
CA PHE A 62 -3.33 4.09 0.48
C PHE A 62 -4.79 3.88 0.90
N ASP A 63 -5.58 3.28 0.01
CA ASP A 63 -6.94 2.82 0.28
C ASP A 63 -7.10 1.41 -0.29
N ILE A 64 -7.35 0.42 0.57
CA ILE A 64 -7.52 -0.97 0.17
C ILE A 64 -8.99 -1.35 0.30
N ARG A 65 -9.56 -1.82 -0.80
CA ARG A 65 -10.93 -2.33 -0.86
C ARG A 65 -10.89 -3.78 -1.31
N TRP A 66 -11.80 -4.59 -0.80
CA TRP A 66 -11.96 -5.97 -1.23
C TRP A 66 -13.42 -6.27 -1.55
N ARG A 67 -13.61 -7.25 -2.43
CA ARG A 67 -14.90 -7.85 -2.74
C ARG A 67 -14.72 -9.34 -2.90
N PHE A 68 -15.73 -10.10 -2.54
CA PHE A 68 -15.70 -11.54 -2.71
C PHE A 68 -17.07 -12.08 -3.07
N ASN A 69 -17.08 -13.18 -3.81
CA ASN A 69 -18.26 -13.97 -4.09
C ASN A 69 -18.13 -15.30 -3.36
N TRP A 70 -19.26 -15.80 -2.89
CA TRP A 70 -19.35 -17.14 -2.31
C TRP A 70 -20.38 -17.96 -3.05
N GLU A 71 -20.28 -19.27 -2.88
CA GLU A 71 -21.33 -20.20 -3.28
C GLU A 71 -21.81 -20.99 -2.06
N LYS A 72 -23.09 -21.37 -2.11
CA LYS A 72 -23.73 -22.21 -1.09
C LYS A 72 -23.89 -23.62 -1.63
N THR A 73 -23.36 -24.58 -0.89
CA THR A 73 -23.65 -26.01 -1.04
C THR A 73 -24.69 -26.44 0.00
N ALA A 74 -25.19 -27.68 -0.10
CA ALA A 74 -26.26 -28.18 0.78
C ALA A 74 -25.98 -28.03 2.30
N LYS A 75 -24.71 -27.95 2.72
CA LYS A 75 -24.34 -27.84 4.15
C LYS A 75 -23.31 -26.75 4.48
N ARG A 76 -22.72 -26.07 3.48
CA ARG A 76 -21.60 -25.14 3.68
C ARG A 76 -21.59 -24.02 2.66
N CYS A 77 -20.98 -22.89 3.01
CA CYS A 77 -20.65 -21.82 2.08
C CYS A 77 -19.13 -21.68 1.95
N ARG A 78 -18.63 -21.39 0.75
CA ARG A 78 -17.21 -21.15 0.48
C ARG A 78 -17.01 -19.95 -0.43
N LEU A 79 -15.88 -19.27 -0.30
CA LEU A 79 -15.49 -18.24 -1.26
C LEU A 79 -15.11 -18.91 -2.58
N VAL A 80 -15.42 -18.25 -3.70
CA VAL A 80 -15.10 -18.71 -5.06
C VAL A 80 -14.38 -17.65 -5.88
N ARG A 81 -14.55 -16.39 -5.51
CA ARG A 81 -13.83 -15.26 -6.09
C ARG A 81 -13.47 -14.27 -5.01
N VAL A 82 -12.25 -13.76 -5.06
CA VAL A 82 -11.76 -12.64 -4.26
C VAL A 82 -11.17 -11.62 -5.23
N LYS A 83 -11.46 -10.35 -4.99
CA LYS A 83 -10.82 -9.23 -5.68
C LYS A 83 -10.36 -8.21 -4.65
N THR A 84 -9.08 -7.84 -4.71
CA THR A 84 -8.52 -6.78 -3.87
C THR A 84 -8.06 -5.64 -4.75
N ILE A 85 -8.48 -4.42 -4.40
CA ILE A 85 -8.16 -3.19 -5.13
C ILE A 85 -7.40 -2.29 -4.18
N LEU A 86 -6.17 -1.93 -4.55
CA LEU A 86 -5.36 -0.96 -3.84
C LEU A 86 -5.30 0.33 -4.67
N GLN A 87 -5.72 1.44 -4.08
CA GLN A 87 -5.48 2.79 -4.62
C GLN A 87 -4.34 3.43 -3.86
N LEU A 88 -3.24 3.72 -4.56
CA LEU A 88 -2.08 4.44 -4.08
C LEU A 88 -2.05 5.85 -4.66
N LYS A 89 -1.86 6.84 -3.78
CA LYS A 89 -1.69 8.23 -4.19
C LYS A 89 -0.50 8.86 -3.49
N TYR A 90 0.47 9.30 -4.28
CA TYR A 90 1.60 10.09 -3.80
C TYR A 90 1.31 11.57 -3.94
N THR A 91 1.70 12.37 -2.95
CA THR A 91 1.73 13.84 -3.01
C THR A 91 3.18 14.28 -2.95
N MET A 92 3.71 14.80 -4.05
CA MET A 92 5.14 15.07 -4.22
C MET A 92 5.41 16.52 -4.64
N PRO A 93 6.56 17.10 -4.27
CA PRO A 93 6.94 18.43 -4.71
C PRO A 93 7.42 18.40 -6.18
N GLU A 94 7.13 19.44 -6.95
CA GLU A 94 7.65 19.64 -8.30
C GLU A 94 8.43 20.95 -8.35
N LEU A 95 9.70 20.89 -8.77
CA LEU A 95 10.58 22.06 -8.78
C LEU A 95 10.24 22.99 -9.96
N ASP A 96 10.17 24.28 -9.67
CA ASP A 96 10.09 25.37 -10.64
C ASP A 96 11.24 26.36 -10.35
N SER A 97 12.40 26.10 -10.97
CA SER A 97 13.64 26.86 -10.78
C SER A 97 14.63 26.66 -11.93
N ASP A 98 15.25 27.75 -12.40
CA ASP A 98 16.37 27.72 -13.35
C ASP A 98 17.75 27.72 -12.65
N SER A 99 17.79 27.69 -11.31
CA SER A 99 19.04 27.81 -10.56
C SER A 99 19.81 26.50 -10.47
N GLN A 100 21.03 26.46 -11.00
CA GLN A 100 21.89 25.27 -10.94
C GLN A 100 22.21 24.86 -9.49
N GLN A 101 22.35 25.84 -8.58
CA GLN A 101 22.61 25.58 -7.16
C GLN A 101 21.42 24.90 -6.48
N VAL A 102 20.19 25.29 -6.84
CA VAL A 102 18.96 24.65 -6.38
C VAL A 102 18.89 23.21 -6.92
N ASN A 103 19.11 23.02 -8.22
CA ASN A 103 19.06 21.70 -8.85
C ASN A 103 20.05 20.70 -8.22
N THR A 104 21.23 21.17 -7.83
CA THR A 104 22.27 20.35 -7.18
C THR A 104 21.83 19.79 -5.82
N VAL A 105 20.99 20.54 -5.09
CA VAL A 105 20.40 20.09 -3.82
C VAL A 105 19.14 19.26 -4.06
N TRP A 106 18.29 19.72 -4.97
CA TRP A 106 16.97 19.13 -5.21
C TRP A 106 17.05 17.67 -5.66
N ALA A 107 17.87 17.37 -6.68
CA ALA A 107 17.89 16.05 -7.29
C ALA A 107 18.24 14.92 -6.31
N PRO A 108 19.33 14.99 -5.51
CA PRO A 108 19.63 13.94 -4.54
C PRO A 108 18.57 13.86 -3.44
N TRP A 109 18.09 14.99 -2.91
CA TRP A 109 17.04 15.00 -1.89
C TRP A 109 15.73 14.39 -2.38
N TYR A 110 15.23 14.81 -3.55
CA TYR A 110 13.97 14.34 -4.11
C TYR A 110 13.98 12.83 -4.31
N SER A 111 15.10 12.26 -4.74
CA SER A 111 15.24 10.81 -4.88
C SER A 111 15.07 10.07 -3.55
N LYS A 112 15.53 10.66 -2.44
CA LYS A 112 15.39 10.09 -1.10
C LYS A 112 13.99 10.26 -0.52
N LEU A 113 13.36 11.41 -0.78
CA LEU A 113 11.97 11.63 -0.45
C LEU A 113 11.07 10.63 -1.18
N LEU A 114 11.24 10.47 -2.50
CA LEU A 114 10.51 9.50 -3.29
C LEU A 114 10.71 8.06 -2.78
N LEU A 115 11.94 7.69 -2.42
CA LEU A 115 12.25 6.39 -1.85
C LEU A 115 11.47 6.13 -0.54
N HIS A 116 11.38 7.12 0.34
CA HIS A 116 10.63 7.00 1.58
C HIS A 116 9.14 6.79 1.32
N GLU A 117 8.55 7.60 0.45
CA GLU A 117 7.13 7.49 0.07
C GLU A 117 6.82 6.14 -0.60
N GLN A 118 7.67 5.71 -1.55
CA GLN A 118 7.54 4.39 -2.18
C GLN A 118 7.64 3.25 -1.17
N GLY A 119 8.39 3.41 -0.08
CA GLY A 119 8.42 2.44 1.02
C GLY A 119 7.05 2.20 1.66
N HIS A 120 6.25 3.25 1.85
CA HIS A 120 4.86 3.13 2.29
C HIS A 120 3.99 2.45 1.23
N GLY A 121 4.21 2.76 -0.05
CA GLY A 121 3.53 2.11 -1.18
C GLY A 121 3.77 0.59 -1.22
N GLU A 122 5.02 0.17 -1.08
CA GLU A 122 5.40 -1.26 -1.05
C GLU A 122 4.78 -2.00 0.15
N LEU A 123 4.68 -1.35 1.32
CA LEU A 123 3.93 -1.90 2.44
C LEU A 123 2.46 -2.10 2.08
N ALA A 124 1.81 -1.10 1.49
CA ALA A 124 0.41 -1.21 1.10
C ALA A 124 0.17 -2.33 0.06
N ILE A 125 1.05 -2.47 -0.94
CA ILE A 125 1.01 -3.58 -1.93
C ILE A 125 1.14 -4.93 -1.24
N THR A 126 2.11 -5.06 -0.35
CA THR A 126 2.35 -6.29 0.43
C THR A 126 1.11 -6.67 1.24
N PHE A 127 0.47 -5.71 1.91
CA PHE A 127 -0.70 -5.99 2.74
C PHE A 127 -1.97 -6.21 1.92
N ALA A 128 -2.12 -5.60 0.75
CA ALA A 128 -3.18 -5.94 -0.19
C ALA A 128 -3.08 -7.40 -0.65
N SER A 129 -1.86 -7.89 -0.92
CA SER A 129 -1.62 -9.30 -1.25
C SER A 129 -1.96 -10.23 -0.07
N LYS A 130 -1.62 -9.84 1.17
CA LYS A 130 -2.00 -10.61 2.37
C LYS A 130 -3.52 -10.74 2.54
N ILE A 131 -4.30 -9.70 2.22
CA ILE A 131 -5.76 -9.80 2.25
C ILE A 131 -6.23 -10.86 1.25
N GLU A 132 -5.76 -10.79 0.02
CA GLU A 132 -6.14 -11.74 -1.02
C GLU A 132 -5.81 -13.18 -0.64
N ASP A 133 -4.59 -13.44 -0.16
CA ASP A 133 -4.15 -14.77 0.28
C ASP A 133 -4.95 -15.29 1.48
N ALA A 134 -5.22 -14.42 2.45
CA ALA A 134 -6.00 -14.79 3.63
C ALA A 134 -7.44 -15.15 3.27
N LEU A 135 -8.08 -14.37 2.39
CA LEU A 135 -9.43 -14.65 1.91
C LEU A 135 -9.47 -15.91 1.05
N LYS A 136 -8.51 -16.10 0.14
CA LYS A 136 -8.39 -17.29 -0.72
C LYS A 136 -8.24 -18.58 0.09
N SER A 137 -7.59 -18.50 1.25
CA SER A 137 -7.32 -19.63 2.14
C SER A 137 -8.44 -19.93 3.15
N MET A 138 -9.53 -19.15 3.16
CA MET A 138 -10.62 -19.34 4.10
C MET A 138 -11.31 -20.70 3.91
N ARG A 139 -11.54 -21.39 5.02
CA ARG A 139 -12.26 -22.65 5.02
C ARG A 139 -13.76 -22.42 4.82
N PRO A 140 -14.48 -23.37 4.20
CA PRO A 140 -15.94 -23.27 4.11
C PRO A 140 -16.61 -23.21 5.48
N GLN A 141 -17.54 -22.27 5.66
CA GLN A 141 -18.32 -22.08 6.89
C GLN A 141 -19.70 -22.73 6.78
N ARG A 142 -20.40 -22.85 7.91
CA ARG A 142 -21.76 -23.45 7.97
C ARG A 142 -22.80 -22.64 7.18
N ASP A 143 -22.65 -21.32 7.17
CA ASP A 143 -23.56 -20.39 6.52
C ASP A 143 -22.78 -19.21 5.92
N CYS A 144 -23.37 -18.58 4.92
CA CYS A 144 -22.68 -17.61 4.07
C CYS A 144 -22.54 -16.25 4.75
N LYS A 145 -23.39 -15.97 5.74
CA LYS A 145 -23.32 -14.75 6.53
C LYS A 145 -22.08 -14.81 7.43
N THR A 146 -21.93 -15.90 8.19
CA THR A 146 -20.73 -16.16 9.00
C THR A 146 -19.47 -16.10 8.15
N LEU A 147 -19.46 -16.75 6.97
CA LEU A 147 -18.31 -16.65 6.04
C LEU A 147 -17.97 -15.21 5.65
N SER A 148 -18.98 -14.40 5.32
CA SER A 148 -18.79 -13.01 4.89
C SER A 148 -18.31 -12.11 6.04
N ASP A 149 -18.88 -12.30 7.23
CA ASP A 149 -18.50 -11.57 8.44
C ASP A 149 -17.05 -11.90 8.84
N ASP A 150 -16.68 -13.19 8.80
CA ASP A 150 -15.31 -13.66 9.06
C ASP A 150 -14.32 -13.09 8.02
N ALA A 151 -14.69 -13.11 6.74
CA ALA A 151 -13.85 -12.59 5.65
C ALA A 151 -13.55 -11.09 5.84
N ASN A 152 -14.58 -10.30 6.12
CA ASN A 152 -14.41 -8.88 6.41
C ASN A 152 -13.57 -8.64 7.66
N THR A 153 -13.82 -9.40 8.73
CA THR A 153 -13.04 -9.29 9.98
C THR A 153 -11.55 -9.53 9.74
N VAL A 154 -11.21 -10.56 8.95
CA VAL A 154 -9.82 -10.86 8.58
C VAL A 154 -9.20 -9.71 7.77
N ALA A 155 -9.90 -9.23 6.75
CA ALA A 155 -9.39 -8.16 5.90
C ALA A 155 -9.19 -6.84 6.68
N TYR A 156 -10.15 -6.44 7.51
CA TYR A 156 -10.02 -5.26 8.38
C TYR A 156 -8.83 -5.37 9.33
N LYS A 157 -8.61 -6.56 9.93
CA LYS A 157 -7.45 -6.80 10.79
C LYS A 157 -6.13 -6.63 10.05
N ILE A 158 -6.06 -7.05 8.79
CA ILE A 158 -4.85 -6.88 7.96
C ILE A 158 -4.63 -5.40 7.61
N VAL A 159 -5.69 -4.63 7.34
CA VAL A 159 -5.59 -3.17 7.18
C VAL A 159 -5.10 -2.47 8.45
N GLU A 160 -5.57 -2.89 9.63
CA GLU A 160 -5.07 -2.36 10.90
C GLU A 160 -3.56 -2.66 11.08
N GLN A 161 -3.12 -3.85 10.68
CA GLN A 161 -1.70 -4.21 10.69
C GLN A 161 -0.88 -3.39 9.69
N LEU A 162 -1.43 -3.08 8.51
CA LEU A 162 -0.79 -2.16 7.56
C LEU A 162 -0.57 -0.78 8.20
N ASN A 163 -1.60 -0.21 8.84
CA ASN A 163 -1.47 1.09 9.50
C ASN A 163 -0.37 1.07 10.57
N LYS A 164 -0.29 0.01 11.37
CA LYS A 164 0.78 -0.17 12.36
C LYS A 164 2.15 -0.34 11.71
N ALA A 165 2.25 -1.09 10.61
CA ALA A 165 3.49 -1.28 9.87
C ALA A 165 3.99 0.02 9.23
N SER A 166 3.07 0.82 8.67
CA SER A 166 3.37 2.14 8.11
C SER A 166 3.89 3.08 9.19
N ALA A 167 3.21 3.18 10.34
CA ALA A 167 3.68 3.99 11.46
C ALA A 167 5.03 3.50 12.03
N ALA A 168 5.24 2.19 12.07
CA ALA A 168 6.53 1.62 12.50
C ALA A 168 7.65 1.93 11.48
N TYR A 169 7.33 2.01 10.19
CA TYR A 169 8.28 2.40 9.15
C TYR A 169 8.72 3.86 9.32
N ASP A 170 7.79 4.77 9.62
CA ASP A 170 8.11 6.14 10.00
C ASP A 170 9.03 6.20 11.21
N VAL A 171 8.68 5.52 12.31
CA VAL A 171 9.50 5.48 13.53
C VAL A 171 10.90 4.96 13.22
N LYS A 172 11.02 3.86 12.46
CA LYS A 172 12.29 3.23 12.11
C LYS A 172 13.18 4.14 11.27
N THR A 173 12.57 4.90 10.35
CA THR A 173 13.30 5.77 9.42
C THR A 173 13.46 7.19 9.93
N ASN A 174 12.98 7.46 11.15
CA ASN A 174 12.75 8.80 11.70
C ASN A 174 12.05 9.72 10.68
N HIS A 175 10.89 9.30 10.19
CA HIS A 175 10.13 9.98 9.13
C HIS A 175 10.99 10.28 7.90
N GLY A 176 11.74 9.26 7.47
CA GLY A 176 12.62 9.31 6.30
C GLY A 176 13.97 10.02 6.50
N GLU A 177 14.27 10.60 7.67
CA GLU A 177 15.57 11.23 7.93
C GLU A 177 16.73 10.27 7.70
N THR A 178 16.64 9.04 8.22
CA THR A 178 17.72 8.03 8.07
C THR A 178 17.88 7.55 6.62
N GLN A 179 16.92 7.89 5.75
CA GLN A 179 16.97 7.63 4.31
C GLN A 179 17.42 8.85 3.51
N GLY A 180 17.65 9.99 4.17
CA GLY A 180 18.02 11.26 3.55
C GLY A 180 16.83 12.02 2.97
N ALA A 181 15.59 11.72 3.38
CA ALA A 181 14.38 12.40 2.90
C ALA A 181 14.20 13.81 3.50
N TRP A 182 15.02 14.19 4.48
CA TRP A 182 14.98 15.51 5.10
C TRP A 182 15.80 16.51 4.29
N LEU A 183 15.12 17.50 3.72
CA LEU A 183 15.74 18.49 2.82
C LEU A 183 16.90 19.24 3.45
N HIS A 184 16.82 19.57 4.75
CA HIS A 184 17.88 20.30 5.43
C HIS A 184 19.20 19.54 5.48
N SER A 185 19.18 18.21 5.38
CA SER A 185 20.41 17.39 5.32
C SER A 185 21.17 17.52 4.00
N HIS A 186 20.61 18.25 3.02
CA HIS A 186 21.20 18.49 1.70
C HIS A 186 21.55 19.97 1.45
N LEU A 187 21.24 20.87 2.39
CA LEU A 187 21.57 22.30 2.33
C LEU A 187 22.95 22.58 2.92
#